data_AF-A0A6M1SYJ0-F1
#
_entry.id   AF-A0A6M1SYJ0-F1
#
_cell.length_a   1.000
_cell.length_b   1.000
_cell.length_c   1.000
_cell.angle_alpha   90.00
_cell.angle_beta   90.00
_cell.angle_gamma   90.00
#
_symmetry.space_group_name_H-M   'P 1'
#
loop_
_entity.id
_entity.type
_entity.pdbx_description
1 polymer ?
#
loop_
_entity_poly.entity_id
_entity_poly.type
_entity_poly.pdbx_seq_one_letter_code
_entity_poly.pdbx_strand_id
1 'polypeptide(L)' 'MVSITGLTGSGILALALLHKLMTPDEVWTAAHIDEDHQVRLWGEDEEAMERRAKRRVEFDIAVAVVHPVNAG' A
#
# COMPACT_ATOMS: atom_id res chain seq x y z
N MET A 1 9.63 7.88 1.70
CA MET A 1 9.81 6.68 2.57
C MET A 1 8.95 6.71 3.82
N VAL A 2 8.99 7.75 4.66
CA VAL A 2 8.16 7.83 5.88
C VAL A 2 6.66 7.59 5.62
N SER A 3 6.08 8.21 4.59
CA SER A 3 4.66 8.01 4.24
C SER A 3 4.34 6.56 3.84
N ILE A 4 5.21 5.92 3.05
CA ILE A 4 5.04 4.53 2.61
C ILE A 4 5.10 3.57 3.82
N THR A 5 6.07 3.78 4.72
CA THR A 5 6.16 3.01 5.97
C THR A 5 4.92 3.20 6.84
N GLY A 6 4.39 4.42 6.96
CA GLY A 6 3.19 4.69 7.75
C GLY A 6 1.93 4.05 7.17
N LEU A 7 1.73 4.18 5.85
CA LEU A 7 0.55 3.63 5.15
C LEU A 7 0.53 2.11 5.11
N THR A 8 1.69 1.47 5.08
CA THR A 8 1.81 -0.01 5.09
C THR A 8 2.03 -0.59 6.48
N GLY A 9 2.30 0.25 7.49
CA GLY A 9 2.74 -0.20 8.82
C GLY A 9 4.09 -0.93 8.84
N SER A 10 4.86 -0.94 7.75
CA SER A 10 6.05 -1.78 7.60
C SER A 10 7.23 -1.05 6.95
N GLY A 11 8.33 -0.94 7.71
CA GLY A 11 9.60 -0.44 7.17
C GLY A 11 10.23 -1.37 6.14
N ILE A 12 10.04 -2.69 6.30
CA ILE A 12 10.61 -3.71 5.42
C ILE A 12 9.92 -3.67 4.05
N LEU A 13 8.59 -3.57 4.00
CA LEU A 13 7.86 -3.45 2.74
C LEU A 13 8.24 -2.16 2.00
N ALA A 14 8.43 -1.06 2.75
CA ALA A 14 8.92 0.18 2.17
C ALA A 14 10.32 0.03 1.55
N LEU A 15 11.25 -0.66 2.22
CA LEU A 15 12.58 -0.96 1.66
C LEU A 15 12.50 -1.90 0.46
N ALA A 16 11.67 -2.94 0.49
CA ALA A 16 11.47 -3.85 -0.62
C ALA A 16 10.99 -3.10 -1.88
N LEU A 17 10.06 -2.15 -1.72
CA LEU A 17 9.62 -1.26 -2.79
C LEU A 17 10.75 -0.36 -3.31
N LEU A 18 11.52 0.25 -2.40
CA LEU A 18 12.63 1.14 -2.77
C LEU A 18 13.71 0.42 -3.59
N HIS A 19 14.02 -0.82 -3.19
CA HIS A 19 14.99 -1.67 -3.87
C HIS A 19 14.39 -2.44 -5.06
N LYS A 20 13.12 -2.18 -5.43
CA LYS A 20 12.41 -2.81 -6.56
C LYS A 20 12.34 -4.34 -6.45
N LEU A 21 12.32 -4.87 -5.22
CA LEU A 21 12.14 -6.28 -4.93
C LEU A 21 10.67 -6.70 -5.01
N MET A 22 9.76 -5.74 -4.86
CA MET A 22 8.31 -5.91 -5.00
C MET A 22 7.72 -4.72 -5.75
N THR A 23 6.65 -4.97 -6.49
CA THR A 23 5.83 -3.93 -7.13
C THR A 23 4.99 -3.17 -6.10
N PRO A 24 4.50 -1.96 -6.43
CA PRO A 24 3.59 -1.22 -5.55
C PRO A 24 2.35 -2.02 -5.15
N ASP A 25 1.76 -2.77 -6.09
CA ASP A 25 0.57 -3.59 -5.83
C ASP A 25 0.88 -4.76 -4.88
N GLU A 26 2.00 -5.48 -5.10
CA GLU A 26 2.42 -6.55 -4.19
C GLU A 26 2.65 -6.03 -2.77
N VAL A 27 3.22 -4.84 -2.63
CA VAL A 27 3.43 -4.18 -1.33
C VAL A 27 2.10 -3.81 -0.68
N TRP A 28 1.16 -3.24 -1.46
CA TRP A 28 -0.16 -2.87 -0.97
C TRP A 28 -0.95 -4.09 -0.50
N THR A 29 -0.94 -5.19 -1.27
CA THR A 29 -1.58 -6.45 -0.90
C THR A 29 -0.93 -7.07 0.34
N ALA A 30 0.40 -7.13 0.40
CA ALA A 30 1.10 -7.68 1.55
C ALA A 30 0.82 -6.91 2.85
N ALA A 31 0.74 -5.57 2.76
CA ALA A 31 0.48 -4.71 3.91
C ALA A 31 -0.91 -4.92 4.54
N HIS A 32 -1.88 -5.42 3.78
CA HIS A 32 -3.27 -5.51 4.21
C HIS A 32 -3.85 -6.92 4.13
N ILE A 33 -2.99 -7.94 4.14
CA ILE A 33 -3.36 -9.36 4.10
C ILE A 33 -4.36 -9.74 5.21
N ASP A 34 -4.20 -9.15 6.39
CA ASP A 34 -5.08 -9.39 7.54
C ASP A 34 -6.48 -8.87 7.23
N GLU A 35 -6.61 -7.61 6.81
CA GLU A 35 -7.90 -7.00 6.45
C GLU A 35 -8.60 -7.80 5.33
N ASP A 36 -7.86 -8.24 4.31
CA ASP A 36 -8.40 -9.08 3.23
C ASP A 36 -8.93 -10.42 3.78
N HIS A 37 -8.26 -10.99 4.79
CA HIS A 37 -8.73 -12.18 5.48
C HIS A 37 -10.00 -11.89 6.30
N GLN A 38 -10.07 -10.76 6.98
CA GLN A 38 -11.25 -10.35 7.76
C GLN A 38 -12.49 -10.19 6.85
N VAL A 39 -12.33 -9.49 5.72
CA VAL A 39 -13.40 -9.28 4.74
C VAL A 39 -13.93 -10.61 4.20
N ARG A 40 -13.05 -11.57 3.88
CA ARG A 40 -13.48 -12.90 3.43
C ARG A 40 -14.28 -13.67 4.49
N LEU A 41 -13.95 -13.50 5.77
CA LEU A 41 -14.55 -14.26 6.85
C LEU A 41 -15.86 -13.66 7.35
N TRP A 42 -15.96 -12.33 7.35
CA TRP A 42 -17.06 -11.60 8.00
C TRP A 42 -17.86 -10.69 7.06
N GLY A 43 -17.48 -10.63 5.78
CA GLY A 43 -18.09 -9.72 4.81
C GLY A 43 -17.43 -8.35 4.79
N GLU A 44 -17.81 -7.54 3.80
CA GLU A 44 -17.27 -6.20 3.60
C GLU A 44 -17.87 -5.19 4.59
N ASP A 45 -17.02 -4.30 5.10
CA ASP A 45 -17.42 -3.09 5.84
C ASP A 45 -17.19 -1.89 4.92
N GLU A 46 -18.29 -1.22 4.51
CA GLU A 46 -18.24 -0.10 3.56
C GLU A 46 -17.33 1.04 4.03
N GLU A 47 -17.34 1.37 5.33
CA GLU A 47 -16.50 2.42 5.88
C GLU A 47 -15.02 2.02 5.85
N ALA A 48 -14.72 0.75 6.14
CA ALA A 48 -13.37 0.22 6.04
C ALA A 48 -12.86 0.24 4.58
N MET A 49 -13.72 -0.11 3.62
CA MET A 49 -13.40 -0.07 2.19
C MET A 49 -13.14 1.35 1.69
N GLU A 50 -13.97 2.32 2.05
CA GLU A 50 -13.75 3.72 1.70
C GLU A 50 -12.45 4.27 2.28
N ARG A 51 -12.18 3.98 3.56
CA ARG A 51 -10.92 4.39 4.20
C ARG A 51 -9.72 3.76 3.50
N ARG A 52 -9.82 2.50 3.10
CA ARG A 52 -8.76 1.80 2.37
C ARG A 52 -8.52 2.37 0.97
N ALA A 53 -9.58 2.72 0.25
CA ALA A 53 -9.48 3.36 -1.06
C ALA A 53 -8.76 4.72 -0.97
N LYS A 54 -9.07 5.53 0.06
CA LYS A 54 -8.37 6.81 0.30
C LYS A 54 -6.89 6.59 0.60
N ARG A 55 -6.55 5.65 1.49
CA ARG A 55 -5.15 5.29 1.78
C ARG A 55 -4.41 4.77 0.55
N ARG A 56 -5.10 4.06 -0.36
CA ARG A 56 -4.51 3.57 -1.61
C ARG A 56 -4.06 4.71 -2.51
N VAL A 57 -4.90 5.74 -2.67
CA VAL A 57 -4.54 6.94 -3.45
C VAL A 57 -3.32 7.63 -2.86
N GLU A 58 -3.27 7.82 -1.54
CA GLU A 58 -2.12 8.41 -0.86
C GLU A 58 -0.84 7.58 -1.04
N PHE A 59 -0.97 6.25 -1.00
CA PHE A 59 0.12 5.32 -1.25
C PHE A 59 0.66 5.46 -2.67
N ASP A 60 -0.21 5.44 -3.69
CA ASP A 60 0.19 5.56 -5.09
C ASP A 60 0.91 6.88 -5.37
N ILE A 61 0.45 8.00 -4.77
CA ILE A 61 1.14 9.29 -4.83
C ILE A 61 2.53 9.20 -4.17
N ALA A 62 2.61 8.60 -2.98
CA ALA A 62 3.89 8.44 -2.28
C ALA A 62 4.89 7.57 -3.07
N VAL A 63 4.40 6.54 -3.77
CA VAL A 63 5.21 5.72 -4.68
C VAL A 63 5.72 6.54 -5.86
N ALA A 64 4.85 7.30 -6.53
CA ALA A 64 5.22 8.12 -7.69
C ALA A 64 6.28 9.18 -7.37
N VAL A 65 6.28 9.72 -6.14
CA VAL A 65 7.31 10.67 -5.68
C VAL A 65 8.69 9.99 -5.49
N VAL A 66 8.71 8.73 -5.05
CA VAL A 66 9.97 8.00 -4.79
C VAL A 66 10.52 7.33 -6.04
N HIS A 67 9.65 6.91 -6.95
CA HIS A 67 9.97 6.40 -8.27
C HIS A 67 9.37 7.36 -9.31
N PRO A 68 9.95 8.56 -9.51
CA PRO A 68 9.49 9.42 -10.58
C PRO A 68 9.62 8.64 -11.89
N VAL A 69 8.49 8.46 -12.59
CA VAL A 69 8.51 7.98 -13.96
C VAL A 69 9.36 8.99 -14.70
N ASN A 70 10.54 8.59 -15.18
CA ASN A 70 11.37 9.44 -16.01
C ASN A 70 10.49 9.85 -17.20
N ALA A 71 10.04 11.11 -17.20
CA ALA A 71 9.46 11.73 -18.38
C ALA A 71 10.60 11.86 -19.39
N GLY A 72 10.76 10.84 -20.22
CA GLY A 72 11.54 10.90 -21.44
C GLY A 72 10.83 11.74 -22.50
#